data_AF-A0AB35BHU9-F1
#
_entry.id   AF-A0AB35BHU9-F1
#
_cell.length_a   1.000
_cell.length_b   1.000
_cell.length_c   1.000
_cell.angle_alpha   90.00
_cell.angle_beta   90.00
_cell.angle_gamma   90.00
#
_symmetry.space_group_name_H-M   'P 1'
#
loop_
_entity.id
_entity.type
_entity.pdbx_description
1 polymer ?
#
loop_
_entity_poly.entity_id
_entity_poly.type
_entity_poly.pdbx_seq_one_letter_code
_entity_poly.pdbx_strand_id
1 'polypeptide(L)'
;MIASSSLGQNGPVFRFALPRRSGGAHAPYEPRDLLRAYEHHATREVRPSSGELLIVIPLGDEDTLEITVVDPTADWIESRIRGLCASLAEIDRRAQRVLRGGFRIGWIELDSAHHGIVDYWATGVNSEYAIEISWTGEAWEESPAAR
;
A
#
# COMPACT_ATOMS: atom_id res chain seq x y z
N MET A 1 -3.81 -3.22 46.33
CA MET A 1 -2.79 -2.21 45.97
C MET A 1 -2.14 -2.70 44.69
N ILE A 2 -2.62 -2.23 43.53
CA ILE A 2 -2.15 -2.70 42.22
C ILE A 2 -1.27 -1.59 41.66
N ALA A 3 -0.01 -1.93 41.41
CA ALA A 3 0.97 -1.04 40.82
C ALA A 3 0.64 -0.82 39.35
N SER A 4 0.51 0.44 38.97
CA SER A 4 0.52 0.89 37.57
C SER A 4 1.89 0.63 36.96
N SER A 5 1.91 -0.08 35.83
CA SER A 5 3.08 -0.15 34.95
C SER A 5 2.70 0.40 33.59
N SER A 6 3.01 1.69 33.42
CA SER A 6 3.10 2.37 32.14
C SER A 6 4.30 1.86 31.36
N LEU A 7 4.08 1.35 30.15
CA LEU A 7 5.11 1.17 29.12
C LEU A 7 4.53 1.63 27.79
N GLY A 8 4.48 2.96 27.62
CA GLY A 8 4.34 3.56 26.31
C GLY A 8 5.63 3.32 25.53
N GLN A 9 5.61 2.34 24.63
CA GLN A 9 6.63 2.18 23.62
C GLN A 9 6.45 3.29 22.58
N ASN A 10 7.17 4.41 22.77
CA ASN A 10 7.34 5.43 21.74
C ASN A 10 8.33 4.90 20.69
N GLY A 11 7.83 4.12 19.73
CA GLY A 11 8.57 3.86 18.49
C GLY A 11 8.75 5.15 17.68
N PRO A 12 9.82 5.29 16.88
CA PRO A 12 9.99 6.46 16.03
C PRO A 12 8.85 6.53 15.00
N VAL A 13 8.05 7.60 15.07
CA VAL A 13 7.02 7.91 14.06
C VAL A 13 7.72 8.31 12.76
N PHE A 14 7.56 7.50 11.71
CA PHE A 14 7.97 7.88 10.37
C PHE A 14 7.04 8.99 9.88
N ARG A 15 7.62 10.16 9.55
CA ARG A 15 6.87 11.26 8.96
C ARG A 15 7.25 11.36 7.49
N PHE A 16 6.26 11.21 6.63
CA PHE A 16 6.35 11.66 5.25
C PHE A 16 6.66 13.16 5.24
N ALA A 17 7.41 13.62 4.25
CA ALA A 17 7.77 15.03 4.17
C ALA A 17 6.48 15.88 4.17
N LEU A 18 6.30 16.72 5.21
CA LEU A 18 5.13 17.59 5.31
C LEU A 18 5.06 18.51 4.06
N PRO A 19 3.86 18.74 3.52
CA PRO A 19 3.69 19.48 2.28
C PRO A 19 4.24 20.90 2.39
N ARG A 20 5.22 21.24 1.54
CA ARG A 20 5.50 22.65 1.25
C ARG A 20 4.30 23.18 0.49
N ARG A 21 3.61 24.19 1.05
CA ARG A 21 2.47 24.89 0.43
C ARG A 21 2.85 25.40 -0.97
N SER A 22 2.58 24.59 -1.97
CA SER A 22 2.62 24.93 -3.40
C SER A 22 1.55 24.10 -4.11
N GLY A 23 0.31 24.57 -4.09
CA GLY A 23 -0.70 24.46 -5.17
C GLY A 23 -0.98 23.14 -5.90
N GLY A 24 -0.46 21.99 -5.47
CA GLY A 24 -0.72 20.68 -6.06
C GLY A 24 -0.88 19.66 -4.95
N ALA A 25 -1.94 18.86 -4.99
CA ALA A 25 -2.10 17.74 -4.08
C ALA A 25 -0.90 16.81 -4.27
N HIS A 26 0.02 16.77 -3.29
CA HIS A 26 1.05 15.75 -3.27
C HIS A 26 0.36 14.41 -3.11
N ALA A 27 0.70 13.46 -3.99
CA ALA A 27 0.17 12.11 -3.90
C ALA A 27 0.65 11.49 -2.57
N PRO A 28 -0.21 10.74 -1.85
CA PRO A 28 0.18 10.07 -0.60
C PRO A 28 1.33 9.05 -0.76
N TYR A 29 1.73 8.76 -2.00
CA TYR A 29 2.69 7.71 -2.36
C TYR A 29 3.93 8.23 -3.08
N GLU A 30 4.60 9.28 -2.58
CA GLU A 30 5.91 9.65 -3.14
C GLU A 30 6.84 8.41 -3.14
N PRO A 31 7.30 7.91 -4.31
CA PRO A 31 7.87 6.56 -4.41
C PRO A 31 9.05 6.29 -3.49
N ARG A 32 9.88 7.31 -3.26
CA ARG A 32 11.05 7.23 -2.37
C ARG A 32 10.65 7.12 -0.90
N ASP A 33 9.63 7.87 -0.50
CA ASP A 33 9.17 7.85 0.89
C ASP A 33 8.43 6.55 1.19
N LEU A 34 7.62 6.06 0.24
CA LEU A 34 6.94 4.76 0.35
C LEU A 34 7.94 3.61 0.42
N LEU A 35 8.96 3.59 -0.47
CA LEU A 35 10.02 2.59 -0.42
C LEU A 35 10.77 2.64 0.92
N ARG A 36 11.09 3.83 1.41
CA ARG A 36 11.76 4.00 2.70
C ARG A 36 10.89 3.51 3.86
N ALA A 37 9.59 3.80 3.84
CA ALA A 37 8.64 3.30 4.83
C ALA A 37 8.58 1.77 4.80
N TYR A 38 8.53 1.17 3.61
CA TYR A 38 8.58 -0.27 3.44
C TYR A 38 9.85 -0.89 4.04
N GLU A 39 11.02 -0.36 3.68
CA GLU A 39 12.32 -0.94 4.08
C GLU A 39 12.60 -0.84 5.58
N HIS A 40 12.13 0.21 6.23
CA HIS A 40 12.51 0.52 7.61
C HIS A 40 11.40 0.31 8.64
N HIS A 41 10.14 0.31 8.21
CA HIS A 41 9.00 0.38 9.12
C HIS A 41 7.89 -0.61 8.82
N ALA A 42 7.94 -1.35 7.70
CA ALA A 42 6.91 -2.33 7.42
C ALA A 42 6.91 -3.48 8.42
N THR A 43 5.71 -3.91 8.81
CA THR A 43 5.51 -5.16 9.54
C THR A 43 5.08 -6.26 8.59
N ARG A 44 5.37 -7.50 8.97
CA ARG A 44 5.07 -8.70 8.18
C ARG A 44 4.47 -9.76 9.09
N GLU A 45 3.34 -10.32 8.68
CA GLU A 45 2.63 -11.36 9.42
C GLU A 45 2.03 -12.39 8.45
N VAL A 46 2.24 -13.68 8.70
CA VAL A 46 1.51 -14.73 7.99
C VAL A 46 0.20 -14.98 8.73
N ARG A 47 -0.94 -14.70 8.10
CA ARG A 47 -2.26 -14.81 8.71
C ARG A 47 -2.57 -16.28 9.03
N PRO A 48 -2.83 -16.66 10.29
CA PRO A 48 -3.07 -18.06 10.66
C PRO A 48 -4.29 -18.70 9.98
N SER A 49 -5.27 -17.88 9.57
CA SER A 49 -6.52 -18.35 8.97
C SER A 49 -6.41 -18.68 7.48
N SER A 50 -5.62 -17.92 6.73
CA SER A 50 -5.50 -18.05 5.27
C SER A 50 -4.13 -18.55 4.82
N GLY A 51 -3.10 -18.41 5.65
CA GLY A 51 -1.71 -18.69 5.26
C GLY A 51 -1.08 -17.61 4.39
N GLU A 52 -1.79 -16.51 4.13
CA GLU A 52 -1.31 -15.40 3.31
C GLU A 52 -0.37 -14.49 4.11
N LEU A 53 0.57 -13.85 3.43
CA LEU A 53 1.45 -12.85 4.02
C LEU A 53 0.79 -11.47 3.96
N LEU A 54 0.53 -10.87 5.11
CA LEU A 54 0.19 -9.47 5.27
C LEU A 54 1.45 -8.63 5.47
N ILE A 55 1.61 -7.60 4.67
CA ILE A 55 2.62 -6.55 4.81
C ILE A 55 1.88 -5.25 5.08
N VAL A 56 2.21 -4.57 6.18
CA VAL A 56 1.63 -3.27 6.52
C VAL A 56 2.71 -2.20 6.47
N ILE A 57 2.53 -1.18 5.64
CA ILE A 57 3.45 -0.06 5.51
C ILE A 57 2.80 1.20 6.11
N PRO A 58 3.39 1.83 7.13
CA PRO A 58 2.84 3.07 7.69
C PRO A 58 3.01 4.24 6.71
N LEU A 59 1.94 5.00 6.46
CA LEU A 59 1.89 6.11 5.50
C LEU A 59 1.87 7.51 6.14
N GLY A 60 1.84 7.63 7.47
CA GLY A 60 1.82 8.93 8.16
C GLY A 60 0.78 8.97 9.26
N ASP A 61 -0.05 10.03 9.30
CA ASP A 61 -1.05 10.37 10.33
C ASP A 61 -2.10 9.25 10.55
N GLU A 62 -1.67 8.14 11.13
CA GLU A 62 -2.45 6.92 11.42
C GLU A 62 -2.93 6.13 10.19
N ASP A 63 -2.46 6.48 8.99
CA ASP A 63 -2.79 5.75 7.77
C ASP A 63 -1.78 4.64 7.44
N THR A 64 -2.27 3.58 6.80
CA THR A 64 -1.47 2.39 6.47
C THR A 64 -1.81 1.86 5.09
N LEU A 65 -0.79 1.39 4.37
CA LEU A 65 -0.97 0.59 3.17
C LEU A 65 -0.89 -0.89 3.53
N GLU A 66 -1.98 -1.61 3.29
CA GLU A 66 -2.03 -3.06 3.45
C GLU A 66 -1.75 -3.74 2.11
N ILE A 67 -0.79 -4.67 2.09
CA ILE A 67 -0.48 -5.51 0.95
C ILE A 67 -0.55 -6.97 1.38
N THR A 68 -1.44 -7.73 0.73
CA THR A 68 -1.59 -9.16 0.91
C THR A 68 -0.85 -9.89 -0.20
N VAL A 69 -0.04 -10.88 0.14
CA VAL A 69 0.58 -11.81 -0.80
C VAL A 69 0.04 -13.21 -0.55
N VAL A 70 -0.53 -13.82 -1.59
CA VAL A 70 -1.22 -15.11 -1.48
C VAL A 70 -0.25 -16.26 -1.12
N ASP A 71 0.93 -16.31 -1.74
CA ASP A 71 1.97 -17.27 -1.42
C ASP A 71 3.09 -16.61 -0.59
N PRO A 72 3.16 -16.85 0.74
CA PRO A 72 4.19 -16.25 1.60
C PRO A 72 5.60 -16.81 1.34
N THR A 73 5.73 -17.92 0.62
CA THR A 73 7.01 -18.60 0.37
C THR A 73 7.69 -18.15 -0.92
N ALA A 74 7.02 -17.30 -1.69
CA ALA A 74 7.49 -16.78 -2.96
C ALA A 74 8.82 -15.99 -2.84
N ASP A 75 9.80 -16.35 -3.66
CA ASP A 75 11.09 -15.67 -3.72
C ASP A 75 11.03 -14.27 -4.38
N TRP A 76 9.95 -13.99 -5.11
CA TRP A 76 9.75 -12.74 -5.82
C TRP A 76 9.24 -11.60 -4.94
N ILE A 77 8.73 -11.88 -3.73
CA ILE A 77 8.00 -10.90 -2.88
C ILE A 77 8.76 -9.59 -2.76
N GLU A 78 9.99 -9.62 -2.27
CA GLU A 78 10.78 -8.42 -2.00
C GLU A 78 10.92 -7.53 -3.25
N SER A 79 11.22 -8.15 -4.39
CA SER A 79 11.38 -7.42 -5.65
C SER A 79 10.08 -6.81 -6.16
N ARG A 80 8.94 -7.48 -5.96
CA ARG A 80 7.62 -7.02 -6.45
C ARG A 80 7.05 -5.93 -5.55
N ILE A 81 7.26 -6.01 -4.24
CA ILE A 81 6.88 -4.93 -3.32
C ILE A 81 7.71 -3.68 -3.58
N ARG A 82 9.02 -3.81 -3.85
CA ARG A 82 9.87 -2.67 -4.27
C ARG A 82 9.37 -2.05 -5.58
N GLY A 83 9.05 -2.90 -6.56
CA GLY A 83 8.46 -2.47 -7.81
C GLY A 83 7.12 -1.75 -7.62
N LEU A 84 6.29 -2.24 -6.69
CA LEU A 84 5.01 -1.62 -6.34
C LEU A 84 5.24 -0.25 -5.69
N CYS A 85 6.16 -0.12 -4.74
CA CYS A 85 6.54 1.16 -4.15
C CYS A 85 6.98 2.19 -5.20
N ALA A 86 7.64 1.73 -6.27
CA ALA A 86 8.10 2.58 -7.37
C ALA A 86 6.97 3.05 -8.31
N SER A 87 5.91 2.26 -8.46
CA SER A 87 4.86 2.45 -9.49
C SER A 87 3.51 2.90 -8.94
N LEU A 88 3.25 2.70 -7.64
CA LEU A 88 1.93 2.92 -7.03
C LEU A 88 1.41 4.35 -7.20
N ALA A 89 2.26 5.37 -7.10
CA ALA A 89 1.85 6.77 -7.31
C ALA A 89 1.29 7.04 -8.71
N GLU A 90 1.80 6.37 -9.75
CA GLU A 90 1.30 6.54 -11.11
C GLU A 90 -0.02 5.78 -11.31
N ILE A 91 -0.13 4.58 -10.74
CA ILE A 91 -1.37 3.77 -10.72
C ILE A 91 -2.47 4.55 -9.99
N ASP A 92 -2.21 5.05 -8.78
CA ASP A 92 -3.18 5.85 -8.01
C ASP A 92 -3.57 7.12 -8.77
N ARG A 93 -2.61 7.87 -9.34
CA ARG A 93 -2.93 9.07 -10.14
C ARG A 93 -3.85 8.77 -11.32
N ARG A 94 -3.68 7.64 -11.98
CA ARG A 94 -4.57 7.20 -13.08
C ARG A 94 -5.94 6.79 -12.57
N ALA A 95 -6.00 5.97 -11.52
CA ALA A 95 -7.24 5.56 -10.87
C ALA A 95 -8.06 6.78 -10.40
N GLN A 96 -7.44 7.74 -9.72
CA GLN A 96 -8.10 8.95 -9.22
C GLN A 96 -8.68 9.83 -10.32
N ARG A 97 -8.11 9.82 -11.54
CA ARG A 97 -8.71 10.50 -12.70
C ARG A 97 -10.03 9.86 -13.12
N VAL A 98 -10.15 8.54 -13.02
CA VAL A 98 -11.37 7.79 -13.32
C VAL A 98 -12.39 7.92 -12.17
N LEU A 99 -11.92 7.77 -10.94
CA LEU A 99 -12.71 7.75 -9.71
C LEU A 99 -13.08 9.13 -9.16
N ARG A 100 -12.60 10.21 -9.80
CA ARG A 100 -12.90 11.62 -9.48
C ARG A 100 -12.60 12.02 -8.03
N GLY A 101 -11.57 11.43 -7.42
CA GLY A 101 -11.09 11.81 -6.09
C GLY A 101 -11.95 11.32 -4.91
N GLY A 102 -12.99 10.50 -5.14
CA GLY A 102 -13.89 10.02 -4.09
C GLY A 102 -13.45 8.73 -3.38
N PHE A 103 -12.29 8.18 -3.77
CA PHE A 103 -11.84 6.85 -3.38
C PHE A 103 -10.42 6.89 -2.84
N ARG A 104 -10.09 5.97 -1.93
CA ARG A 104 -8.73 5.73 -1.43
C ARG A 104 -8.39 4.26 -1.57
N ILE A 105 -7.10 3.94 -1.64
CA ILE A 105 -6.69 2.52 -1.59
C ILE A 105 -7.11 1.94 -0.24
N GLY A 106 -7.84 0.82 -0.28
CA GLY A 106 -8.16 0.03 0.89
C GLY A 106 -7.02 -0.95 1.16
N TRP A 107 -6.73 -1.81 0.18
CA TRP A 107 -5.69 -2.83 0.25
C TRP A 107 -5.22 -3.22 -1.15
N ILE A 108 -4.10 -3.93 -1.21
CA ILE A 108 -3.52 -4.45 -2.45
C ILE A 108 -3.32 -5.96 -2.31
N GLU A 109 -3.75 -6.75 -3.29
CA GLU A 109 -3.42 -8.17 -3.40
C GLU A 109 -2.33 -8.39 -4.44
N LEU A 110 -1.34 -9.23 -4.13
CA LEU A 110 -0.44 -9.82 -5.11
C LEU A 110 -0.65 -11.34 -5.10
N ASP A 111 -1.40 -11.85 -6.09
CA ASP A 111 -1.68 -13.28 -6.21
C ASP A 111 -0.56 -14.07 -6.89
N SER A 112 0.34 -13.38 -7.59
CA SER A 112 1.44 -13.99 -8.32
C SER A 112 2.57 -13.01 -8.59
N ALA A 113 3.67 -13.52 -9.14
CA ALA A 113 4.82 -12.70 -9.53
C ALA A 113 4.52 -11.65 -10.62
N HIS A 114 3.37 -11.77 -11.28
CA HIS A 114 3.00 -11.02 -12.48
C HIS A 114 1.64 -10.35 -12.44
N HIS A 115 0.84 -10.61 -11.41
CA HIS A 115 -0.53 -10.12 -11.31
C HIS A 115 -0.86 -9.74 -9.86
N GLY A 116 -1.74 -8.75 -9.74
CA GLY A 116 -2.25 -8.26 -8.48
C GLY A 116 -3.47 -7.37 -8.70
N ILE A 117 -4.07 -6.94 -7.59
CA ILE A 117 -5.28 -6.10 -7.58
C ILE A 117 -5.05 -4.98 -6.59
N VAL A 118 -5.40 -3.75 -6.99
CA VAL A 118 -5.50 -2.59 -6.08
C VAL A 118 -6.98 -2.33 -5.86
N ASP A 119 -7.44 -2.47 -4.62
CA ASP A 119 -8.82 -2.19 -4.24
C ASP A 119 -8.96 -0.75 -3.72
N TYR A 120 -9.89 -0.01 -4.32
CA TYR A 120 -10.22 1.36 -3.95
C TYR A 120 -11.58 1.43 -3.26
N TRP A 121 -11.61 2.02 -2.07
CA TRP A 121 -12.83 2.17 -1.29
C TRP A 121 -13.33 3.61 -1.33
N ALA A 122 -14.61 3.77 -1.60
CA ALA A 122 -15.26 5.07 -1.59
C ALA A 122 -15.31 5.64 -0.17
N THR A 123 -15.04 6.94 -0.03
CA THR A 123 -15.10 7.59 1.28
C THR A 123 -16.55 7.77 1.72
N GLY A 124 -16.95 7.13 2.83
CA GLY A 124 -18.27 7.31 3.45
C GLY A 124 -19.41 6.50 2.83
N VAL A 125 -19.13 5.59 1.88
CA VAL A 125 -20.10 4.63 1.34
C VAL A 125 -19.44 3.26 1.17
N ASN A 126 -20.22 2.17 1.30
CA ASN A 126 -19.71 0.81 1.14
C ASN A 126 -19.65 0.44 -0.35
N SER A 127 -18.70 1.03 -1.08
CA SER A 127 -18.50 0.76 -2.51
C SER A 127 -17.01 0.62 -2.79
N GLU A 128 -16.69 -0.46 -3.49
CA GLU A 128 -15.34 -0.91 -3.81
C GLU A 128 -15.13 -0.83 -5.32
N TYR A 129 -13.90 -0.54 -5.72
CA TYR A 129 -13.48 -0.49 -7.11
C TYR A 129 -12.10 -1.13 -7.24
N ALA A 130 -12.08 -2.36 -7.77
CA ALA A 130 -10.85 -3.10 -8.00
C ALA A 130 -10.22 -2.71 -9.34
N ILE A 131 -8.91 -2.53 -9.34
CA ILE A 131 -8.09 -2.35 -10.53
C ILE A 131 -7.06 -3.47 -10.59
N GLU A 132 -7.10 -4.26 -11.65
CA GLU A 132 -6.06 -5.24 -11.94
C GLU A 132 -4.76 -4.55 -12.32
N ILE A 133 -3.64 -5.07 -11.82
CA ILE A 133 -2.30 -4.62 -12.14
C ILE A 133 -1.44 -5.80 -12.60
N SER A 134 -0.51 -5.54 -13.51
CA SER A 134 0.40 -6.54 -14.06
C SER A 134 1.85 -6.08 -14.02
N TRP A 135 2.76 -7.02 -13.77
CA TRP A 135 4.20 -6.76 -13.77
C TRP A 135 4.76 -6.85 -15.19
N THR A 136 5.29 -5.75 -15.72
CA THR A 136 5.82 -5.69 -17.09
C THR A 136 7.28 -6.15 -17.22
N GLY A 137 7.92 -6.49 -16.10
CA GLY A 137 9.35 -6.76 -16.02
C GLY A 137 10.12 -5.65 -15.31
N GLU A 138 9.61 -4.42 -15.37
CA GLU A 138 10.26 -3.23 -14.79
C GLU A 138 9.37 -2.49 -13.79
N ALA A 139 8.04 -2.48 -14.01
CA ALA A 139 7.09 -1.78 -13.17
C ALA A 139 5.74 -2.54 -13.10
N TRP A 140 4.92 -2.19 -12.12
CA TRP A 140 3.50 -2.52 -12.16
C TRP A 140 2.76 -1.50 -13.02
N GLU A 141 1.84 -1.99 -13.83
CA GLU A 141 0.96 -1.19 -14.66
C GLU A 141 -0.47 -1.68 -14.51
N GLU A 142 -1.45 -0.79 -14.68
CA GLU A 142 -2.86 -1.20 -14.77
C GLU A 142 -3.06 -2.14 -15.95
N SER A 143 -3.64 -3.30 -15.68
CA SER A 143 -4.02 -4.23 -16.72
C SER A 143 -5.13 -3.59 -17.55
N PRO A 144 -5.07 -3.71 -18.90
CA PRO A 144 -6.20 -3.31 -19.72
C PRO A 144 -7.40 -4.16 -19.31
N ALA A 145 -8.48 -3.51 -18.84
CA ALA A 145 -9.72 -4.19 -18.50
C ALA A 145 -10.07 -5.18 -19.60
N ALA A 146 -10.27 -6.45 -19.23
CA ALA A 146 -10.70 -7.49 -20.16
C ALA A 146 -11.94 -6.97 -20.90
N ARG A 147 -11.76 -6.61 -22.17
CA ARG A 147 -12.82 -6.11 -23.04
C ARG A 147 -13.67 -7.25 -23.57
#